data_AF-A0A3P7KP20-F1
#
_entry.id   AF-A0A3P7KP20-F1
#
_cell.length_a   1.000
_cell.length_b   1.000
_cell.length_c   1.000
_cell.angle_alpha   90.00
_cell.angle_beta   90.00
_cell.angle_gamma   90.00
#
_symmetry.space_group_name_H-M   'P 1'
#
loop_
_entity.id
_entity.type
_entity.pdbx_description
1 polymer ?
#
loop_
_entity_poly.entity_id
_entity_poly.type
_entity_poly.pdbx_seq_one_letter_code
_entity_poly.pdbx_strand_id
1 'polypeptide(L)'
;MEVDEVQTENQVVKENAALVQPDWDLALKQVDFATVPLEMPRPQFFIGLRRHGEKSVFANVEKQGDEYVCADTSIRVSVQQACNSLHLESSDINTTFLSPVAEIRDLHDSAIQSMDISCTGNLIVSSDISGSLIISNVMNGSLLVRNLLSFLFR
;
A
#
# COMPACT_ATOMS: atom_id res chain seq x y z
N MET A 1 -38.73 23.46 28.16
CA MET A 1 -37.39 22.88 28.14
C MET A 1 -36.81 23.22 26.79
N GLU A 2 -35.98 24.26 26.76
CA GLU A 2 -35.15 24.56 25.59
C GLU A 2 -34.12 23.43 25.48
N VAL A 3 -34.03 22.82 24.31
CA VAL A 3 -33.03 21.79 24.01
C VAL A 3 -31.85 22.57 23.46
N ASP A 4 -30.82 22.76 24.28
CA ASP A 4 -29.57 23.37 23.84
C ASP A 4 -28.95 22.46 22.76
N GLU A 5 -28.91 22.96 21.52
CA GLU A 5 -28.15 22.33 20.45
C GLU A 5 -26.67 22.41 20.82
N VAL A 6 -26.11 21.28 21.27
CA VAL A 6 -24.67 21.14 21.46
C VAL A 6 -24.02 21.28 20.08
N GLN A 7 -23.42 22.43 19.82
CA GLN A 7 -22.52 22.62 18.69
C GLN A 7 -21.31 21.69 18.90
N THR A 8 -21.37 20.49 18.34
CA THR A 8 -20.17 19.69 18.10
C THR A 8 -19.33 20.45 17.09
N GLU A 9 -18.36 21.23 17.58
CA GLU A 9 -17.26 21.70 16.76
C GLU A 9 -16.70 20.50 16.01
N ASN A 10 -16.68 20.56 14.68
CA ASN A 10 -16.03 19.56 13.85
C ASN A 10 -14.56 19.49 14.28
N GLN A 11 -14.22 18.49 15.09
CA GLN A 11 -12.84 18.17 15.41
C GLN A 11 -12.16 17.81 14.09
N VAL A 12 -11.43 18.77 13.52
CA VAL A 12 -10.55 18.51 12.39
C VAL A 12 -9.42 17.63 12.92
N VAL A 13 -9.49 16.33 12.62
CA VAL A 13 -8.43 15.39 12.97
C VAL A 13 -7.18 15.80 12.18
N LYS A 14 -6.17 16.28 12.90
CA LYS A 14 -4.87 16.65 12.33
C LYS A 14 -4.06 15.36 12.18
N GLU A 15 -4.17 14.74 11.02
CA GLU A 15 -3.47 13.48 10.75
C GLU A 15 -2.14 13.73 10.05
N ASN A 16 -1.07 13.24 10.67
CA ASN A 16 0.21 13.04 10.02
C ASN A 16 0.22 11.62 9.44
N ALA A 17 0.76 11.47 8.23
CA ALA A 17 0.78 10.20 7.53
C ALA A 17 2.15 9.95 6.91
N ALA A 18 2.57 8.69 6.97
CA ALA A 18 3.68 8.18 6.17
C ALA A 18 3.13 7.29 5.05
N LEU A 19 3.77 7.37 3.90
CA LEU A 19 3.46 6.62 2.69
C LEU A 19 4.74 5.94 2.23
N VAL A 20 4.61 4.72 1.72
CA VAL A 20 5.69 3.97 1.05
C VAL A 20 5.19 3.51 -0.30
N GLN A 21 6.07 3.52 -1.30
CA GLN A 21 5.79 2.89 -2.59
C GLN A 21 5.43 1.41 -2.38
N PRO A 22 4.31 0.89 -2.92
CA PRO A 22 3.75 -0.41 -2.53
C PRO A 22 4.65 -1.62 -2.81
N ASP A 23 5.54 -1.53 -3.81
CA ASP A 23 6.47 -2.57 -4.24
C ASP A 23 7.89 -2.40 -3.65
N TRP A 24 8.02 -1.65 -2.55
CA TRP A 24 9.28 -1.46 -1.84
C TRP A 24 9.95 -2.79 -1.45
N ASP A 25 9.17 -3.86 -1.25
CA ASP A 25 9.66 -5.20 -0.94
C ASP A 25 10.36 -5.87 -2.13
N LEU A 26 9.96 -5.54 -3.37
CA LEU A 26 10.64 -6.03 -4.57
C LEU A 26 12.05 -5.44 -4.67
N ALA A 27 12.24 -4.19 -4.25
CA ALA A 27 13.55 -3.58 -4.13
C ALA A 27 14.46 -4.34 -3.14
N LEU A 28 13.88 -5.03 -2.15
CA LEU A 28 14.64 -5.90 -1.24
C LEU A 28 15.06 -7.21 -1.93
N LYS A 29 14.12 -7.86 -2.62
CA LYS A 29 14.31 -9.18 -3.26
C LYS A 29 15.32 -9.14 -4.40
N GLN A 30 15.51 -7.99 -5.06
CA GLN A 30 16.54 -7.82 -6.08
C GLN A 30 17.97 -7.91 -5.55
N VAL A 31 18.17 -7.93 -4.22
CA VAL A 31 19.50 -7.95 -3.61
C VAL A 31 19.96 -9.34 -3.17
N ASP A 32 19.05 -10.31 -3.08
CA ASP A 32 19.37 -11.66 -2.62
C ASP A 32 19.89 -12.59 -3.72
N PHE A 33 19.88 -12.14 -4.98
CA PHE A 33 20.49 -12.89 -6.07
C PHE A 33 21.93 -12.43 -6.28
N ALA A 34 22.88 -13.23 -5.82
CA ALA A 34 24.32 -13.11 -6.07
C ALA A 34 24.73 -13.24 -7.57
N THR A 35 23.83 -12.91 -8.50
CA THR A 35 24.00 -13.08 -9.94
C THR A 35 23.44 -11.89 -10.72
N VAL A 36 23.46 -10.70 -10.13
CA VAL A 36 23.07 -9.47 -10.84
C VAL A 36 24.34 -8.83 -11.43
N PRO A 37 24.44 -8.65 -12.77
CA PRO A 37 25.58 -7.97 -13.38
C PRO A 37 25.71 -6.53 -12.84
N LEU A 38 26.96 -6.05 -12.74
CA LEU A 38 27.40 -4.73 -12.21
C LEU A 38 26.70 -3.48 -12.80
N GLU A 39 25.81 -3.64 -13.78
CA GLU A 39 25.14 -2.58 -14.52
C GLU A 39 23.66 -2.37 -14.14
N MET A 40 23.09 -3.16 -13.21
CA MET A 40 21.73 -2.90 -12.77
C MET A 40 21.65 -1.67 -11.85
N PRO A 41 20.63 -0.81 -12.03
CA PRO A 41 20.42 0.34 -11.16
C PRO A 41 20.27 -0.13 -9.71
N ARG A 42 20.85 0.62 -8.77
CA ARG A 42 20.73 0.32 -7.33
C ARG A 42 19.24 0.23 -6.97
N PRO A 43 18.83 -0.79 -6.20
CA PRO A 43 17.46 -0.88 -5.75
C PRO A 43 17.05 0.38 -5.01
N GLN A 44 15.93 0.96 -5.43
CA GLN A 44 15.41 2.20 -4.91
C GLN A 44 13.88 2.13 -4.78
N PHE A 45 13.34 2.80 -3.78
CA PHE A 45 11.91 3.01 -3.60
C PHE A 45 11.66 4.40 -3.04
N PHE A 46 10.39 4.83 -3.02
CA PHE A 46 10.03 6.16 -2.54
C PHE A 46 9.24 6.09 -1.24
N ILE A 47 9.48 7.07 -0.37
CA ILE A 47 8.70 7.31 0.83
C ILE A 47 8.18 8.74 0.82
N GLY A 48 7.04 8.95 1.48
CA GLY A 48 6.42 10.25 1.62
C GLY A 48 6.00 10.51 3.06
N LEU A 49 6.22 11.73 3.54
CA LEU A 49 5.69 12.22 4.80
C LEU A 49 4.73 13.37 4.52
N ARG A 50 3.54 13.27 5.10
CA ARG A 50 2.54 14.33 5.11
C ARG A 50 2.29 14.74 6.55
N ARG A 51 2.51 16.01 6.86
CA ARG A 51 2.18 16.61 8.15
C ARG A 51 1.09 17.63 7.98
N HIS A 52 0.19 17.72 8.95
CA HIS A 52 -0.90 18.68 8.91
C HIS A 52 -0.36 20.12 8.92
N GLY A 53 -0.72 20.93 7.93
CA GLY A 53 -0.31 22.33 7.84
C GLY A 53 1.09 22.56 7.27
N GLU A 54 1.80 21.49 6.88
CA GLU A 54 3.13 21.57 6.27
C GLU A 54 3.12 21.06 4.82
N LYS A 55 4.22 21.33 4.11
CA LYS A 55 4.42 20.78 2.77
C LYS A 55 4.79 19.30 2.86
N SER A 56 4.12 18.47 2.07
CA SER A 56 4.49 17.06 1.96
C SER A 56 5.92 16.90 1.46
N VAL A 57 6.64 15.96 2.06
CA VAL A 57 8.01 15.59 1.71
C VAL A 57 7.97 14.24 1.01
N PHE A 58 8.67 14.10 -0.10
CA PHE A 58 8.86 12.83 -0.80
C PHE A 58 10.36 12.64 -1.04
N ALA A 59 10.86 11.47 -0.70
CA ALA A 59 12.28 11.16 -0.79
C ALA A 59 12.48 9.76 -1.37
N ASN A 60 13.55 9.62 -2.16
CA ASN A 60 14.05 8.32 -2.58
C ASN A 60 14.83 7.68 -1.44
N VAL A 61 14.68 6.37 -1.34
CA VAL A 61 15.47 5.49 -0.47
C VAL A 61 16.29 4.60 -1.37
N GLU A 62 17.60 4.60 -1.16
CA GLU A 62 18.55 3.80 -1.92
C GLU A 62 19.27 2.81 -1.01
N LYS A 63 19.55 1.61 -1.54
CA LYS A 63 20.42 0.67 -0.83
C LYS A 63 21.90 1.10 -0.94
N GLN A 64 22.56 1.20 0.21
CA GLN A 64 24.00 1.48 0.33
C GLN A 64 24.66 0.41 1.21
N GLY A 65 25.30 -0.58 0.58
CA GLY A 65 25.81 -1.75 1.30
C GLY A 65 24.67 -2.56 1.91
N ASP A 66 24.70 -2.75 3.23
CA ASP A 66 23.67 -3.47 3.99
C ASP A 66 22.55 -2.54 4.50
N GLU A 67 22.71 -1.22 4.36
CA GLU A 67 21.77 -0.22 4.86
C GLU A 67 20.90 0.38 3.75
N TYR A 68 19.78 0.97 4.16
CA TYR A 68 18.90 1.76 3.29
C TYR A 68 18.96 3.22 3.72
N VAL A 69 19.34 4.10 2.80
CA VAL A 69 19.57 5.52 3.08
C VAL A 69 18.51 6.33 2.36
N CYS A 70 17.78 7.14 3.11
CA CYS A 70 16.84 8.12 2.59
C CYS A 70 17.58 9.40 2.17
N ALA A 71 17.22 9.98 1.02
CA ALA A 71 17.77 11.25 0.57
C ALA A 71 17.40 12.43 1.49
N ASP A 72 16.27 12.34 2.17
CA ASP A 72 15.92 13.27 3.25
C ASP A 72 16.47 12.74 4.58
N THR A 73 17.43 13.47 5.15
CA THR A 73 18.15 13.10 6.38
C THR A 73 17.29 13.20 7.64
N SER A 74 16.11 13.83 7.57
CA SER A 74 15.12 13.86 8.66
C SER A 74 14.32 12.55 8.77
N ILE A 75 14.52 11.63 7.81
CA ILE A 75 13.83 10.35 7.76
C ILE A 75 14.85 9.22 7.89
N ARG A 76 14.66 8.38 8.91
CA ARG A 76 15.41 7.16 9.11
C ARG A 76 14.60 5.98 8.61
N VAL A 77 15.27 5.11 7.89
CA VAL A 77 14.70 3.92 7.26
C VAL A 77 15.52 2.74 7.74
N SER A 78 14.86 1.73 8.27
CA SER A 78 15.51 0.45 8.55
C SER A 78 14.66 -0.69 8.04
N VAL A 79 15.30 -1.67 7.42
CA VAL A 79 14.62 -2.81 6.82
C VAL A 79 15.04 -4.07 7.55
N GLN A 80 14.06 -4.84 8.02
CA GLN A 80 14.30 -6.17 8.54
C GLN A 80 13.87 -7.20 7.47
N GLN A 81 14.86 -7.69 6.72
CA GLN A 81 14.63 -8.64 5.63
C GLN A 81 13.96 -9.94 6.10
N ALA A 82 14.33 -10.45 7.28
CA ALA A 82 13.77 -11.69 7.82
C ALA A 82 12.24 -11.66 8.00
N CYS A 83 11.68 -10.47 8.26
CA CYS A 83 10.25 -10.28 8.51
C CYS A 83 9.56 -9.50 7.39
N ASN A 84 10.27 -9.17 6.30
CA ASN A 84 9.82 -8.24 5.26
C ASN A 84 9.13 -6.99 5.83
N SER A 85 9.78 -6.38 6.84
CA SER A 85 9.29 -5.15 7.47
C SER A 85 10.20 -3.96 7.16
N LEU A 86 9.57 -2.82 6.93
CA LEU A 86 10.22 -1.53 6.75
C LEU A 86 9.79 -0.63 7.90
N HIS A 87 10.75 -0.24 8.73
CA HIS A 87 10.54 0.76 9.77
C HIS A 87 10.92 2.13 9.24
N LEU A 88 10.02 3.08 9.45
CA LEU A 88 10.20 4.48 9.14
C LEU A 88 10.12 5.27 10.44
N GLU A 89 11.15 6.09 10.68
CA GLU A 89 11.22 6.99 11.82
C GLU A 89 11.52 8.42 11.36
N SER A 90 10.71 9.37 11.81
CA SER A 90 10.94 10.81 11.74
C SER A 90 10.46 11.43 13.05
N SER A 91 10.74 12.72 13.29
CA SER A 91 10.55 13.44 14.56
C SER A 91 9.24 13.14 15.31
N ASP A 92 8.16 12.94 14.56
CA ASP A 92 6.77 12.85 15.00
C ASP A 92 6.04 11.65 14.39
N ILE A 93 6.73 10.82 13.60
CA ILE A 93 6.16 9.67 12.91
C ILE A 93 7.08 8.48 13.12
N ASN A 94 6.57 7.44 13.77
CA ASN A 94 7.24 6.16 13.91
C ASN A 94 6.27 5.07 13.51
N THR A 95 6.54 4.39 12.40
CA THR A 95 5.64 3.40 11.83
C THR A 95 6.39 2.26 11.17
N THR A 96 5.69 1.14 11.00
CA THR A 96 6.20 -0.07 10.35
C THR A 96 5.29 -0.45 9.20
N PHE A 97 5.87 -0.59 8.02
CA PHE A 97 5.22 -1.13 6.84
C PHE A 97 5.58 -2.62 6.72
N LEU A 98 4.57 -3.42 6.40
CA LEU A 98 4.72 -4.85 6.18
C LEU A 98 4.51 -5.13 4.70
N SER A 99 5.40 -5.94 4.12
CA SER A 99 5.23 -6.42 2.75
C SER A 99 4.05 -7.40 2.69
N PRO A 100 3.28 -7.41 1.60
CA PRO A 100 2.31 -8.47 1.34
C PRO A 100 2.99 -9.85 1.36
N VAL A 101 2.44 -10.78 2.16
CA VAL A 101 2.99 -12.15 2.30
C VAL A 101 2.53 -13.06 1.16
N ALA A 102 1.44 -12.71 0.48
CA ALA A 102 0.88 -13.46 -0.63
C ALA A 102 0.26 -12.50 -1.66
N GLU A 103 0.29 -12.92 -2.92
CA GLU A 103 -0.34 -12.21 -4.02
C GLU A 103 -1.45 -13.07 -4.60
N ILE A 104 -2.62 -12.48 -4.80
CA ILE A 104 -3.74 -13.11 -5.48
C ILE A 104 -3.73 -12.63 -6.93
N ARG A 105 -3.49 -13.57 -7.85
CA ARG A 105 -3.39 -13.31 -9.29
C ARG A 105 -4.53 -13.98 -10.05
N ASP A 106 -4.66 -13.59 -11.31
CA ASP A 106 -5.50 -14.27 -12.31
C ASP A 106 -6.99 -14.40 -11.92
N LEU A 107 -7.49 -13.44 -11.13
CA LEU A 107 -8.92 -13.35 -10.82
C LEU A 107 -9.73 -13.02 -12.08
N HIS A 108 -9.26 -12.07 -12.89
CA HIS A 108 -9.90 -11.63 -14.11
C HIS A 108 -9.05 -11.95 -15.34
N ASP A 109 -9.72 -12.27 -16.45
CA ASP A 109 -9.09 -12.49 -17.76
C ASP A 109 -8.65 -11.16 -18.43
N SER A 110 -9.03 -10.02 -17.84
CA SER A 110 -8.74 -8.67 -18.34
C SER A 110 -8.50 -7.68 -17.19
N ALA A 111 -8.04 -6.48 -17.52
CA ALA A 111 -7.68 -5.47 -16.53
C ALA A 111 -8.87 -5.07 -15.64
N ILE A 112 -8.67 -5.11 -14.32
CA ILE A 112 -9.63 -4.67 -13.32
C ILE A 112 -9.82 -3.16 -13.44
N GLN A 113 -11.07 -2.71 -13.53
CA GLN A 113 -11.44 -1.29 -13.65
C GLN A 113 -11.89 -0.69 -12.31
N SER A 114 -12.50 -1.51 -11.47
CA SER A 114 -12.96 -1.09 -10.14
C SER A 114 -12.90 -2.24 -9.15
N MET A 115 -12.67 -1.88 -7.90
CA MET A 115 -12.58 -2.80 -6.78
C MET A 115 -13.18 -2.14 -5.53
N ASP A 116 -13.84 -2.94 -4.70
CA ASP A 116 -14.29 -2.54 -3.37
C ASP A 116 -14.04 -3.67 -2.36
N ILE A 117 -13.90 -3.32 -1.09
CA ILE A 117 -13.61 -4.25 0.01
C ILE A 117 -14.71 -4.13 1.05
N SER A 118 -15.27 -5.28 1.46
CA SER A 118 -16.27 -5.33 2.54
C SER A 118 -15.78 -4.66 3.82
N CYS A 119 -16.68 -4.11 4.63
CA CYS A 119 -16.35 -3.48 5.91
C CYS A 119 -15.63 -4.41 6.91
N THR A 120 -15.80 -5.73 6.78
CA THR A 120 -15.09 -6.71 7.60
C THR A 120 -13.71 -7.06 7.07
N GLY A 121 -13.32 -6.55 5.89
CA GLY A 121 -12.04 -6.82 5.25
C GLY A 121 -11.90 -8.25 4.70
N ASN A 122 -12.99 -9.01 4.56
CA ASN A 122 -12.93 -10.44 4.21
C ASN A 122 -13.29 -10.73 2.75
N LEU A 123 -14.00 -9.81 2.10
CA LEU A 123 -14.45 -9.96 0.72
C LEU A 123 -13.91 -8.81 -0.13
N ILE A 124 -13.42 -9.15 -1.31
CA ILE A 124 -13.16 -8.22 -2.41
C ILE A 124 -14.24 -8.41 -3.46
N VAL A 125 -14.78 -7.32 -3.95
CA VAL A 125 -15.59 -7.27 -5.17
C VAL A 125 -14.77 -6.54 -6.22
N SER A 126 -14.56 -7.15 -7.37
CA SER A 126 -13.84 -6.55 -8.48
C SER A 126 -14.60 -6.73 -9.80
N SER A 127 -14.43 -5.78 -10.70
CA SER A 127 -14.99 -5.87 -12.05
C SER A 127 -13.98 -5.47 -13.12
N ASP A 128 -14.09 -6.09 -14.29
CA ASP A 128 -13.24 -5.82 -15.43
C ASP A 128 -14.01 -5.20 -16.61
N ILE A 129 -13.27 -4.91 -17.70
CA ILE A 129 -13.82 -4.31 -18.92
C ILE A 129 -14.82 -5.21 -19.66
N SER A 130 -14.84 -6.50 -19.39
CA SER A 130 -15.74 -7.46 -20.03
C SER A 130 -17.13 -7.49 -19.37
N GLY A 131 -17.32 -6.76 -18.27
CA GLY A 131 -18.52 -6.83 -17.45
C GLY A 131 -18.56 -8.06 -16.53
N SER A 132 -17.41 -8.74 -16.35
CA SER A 132 -17.28 -9.80 -15.35
C SER A 132 -17.15 -9.15 -13.98
N LEU A 133 -18.02 -9.57 -13.06
CA LEU A 133 -17.96 -9.20 -11.65
C LEU A 133 -17.60 -10.43 -10.83
N ILE A 134 -16.56 -10.30 -10.01
CA ILE A 134 -16.01 -11.36 -9.18
C ILE A 134 -16.09 -10.95 -7.72
N ILE A 135 -16.56 -11.89 -6.89
CA ILE A 135 -16.50 -11.81 -5.44
C ILE A 135 -15.54 -12.88 -4.96
N SER A 136 -14.49 -12.49 -4.25
CA SER A 136 -13.47 -13.41 -3.75
C SER A 136 -13.17 -13.18 -2.27
N ASN A 137 -12.64 -14.21 -1.63
CA ASN A 137 -12.15 -14.13 -0.26
C ASN A 137 -10.77 -13.46 -0.24
N VAL A 138 -10.61 -12.40 0.57
CA VAL A 138 -9.38 -11.62 0.71
C VAL A 138 -8.19 -12.47 1.17
N MET A 139 -8.43 -13.46 2.03
CA MET A 139 -7.35 -14.22 2.67
C MET A 139 -6.61 -15.16 1.73
N ASN A 140 -7.28 -15.65 0.69
CA ASN A 140 -6.73 -16.69 -0.18
C ASN A 140 -7.10 -16.54 -1.66
N GLY A 141 -7.84 -15.50 -2.03
CA GLY A 141 -8.29 -15.25 -3.40
C GLY A 141 -9.33 -16.24 -3.91
N SER A 142 -9.87 -17.12 -3.06
CA SER A 142 -10.85 -18.11 -3.49
C SER A 142 -12.08 -17.42 -4.07
N LEU A 143 -12.44 -17.83 -5.28
CA LEU A 143 -13.61 -17.32 -5.99
C LEU A 143 -14.87 -17.81 -5.27
N LEU A 144 -15.71 -16.87 -4.84
CA LEU A 144 -17.00 -17.17 -4.22
C LEU A 144 -18.14 -17.04 -5.24
N VAL A 145 -18.09 -16.01 -6.08
CA VAL A 145 -19.08 -15.75 -7.13
C VAL A 145 -18.40 -15.17 -8.35
N ARG A 146 -18.74 -15.68 -9.54
CA ARG A 146 -18.43 -15.06 -10.84
C ARG A 146 -19.73 -14.82 -11.58
N ASN A 147 -20.09 -13.55 -11.76
CA ASN A 147 -21.26 -13.15 -12.53
C ASN A 147 -20.82 -12.43 -13.79
N LEU A 148 -21.33 -12.86 -14.94
CA LEU A 148 -21.31 -12.08 -16.17
C LEU A 148 -22.60 -11.26 -16.19
N LEU A 149 -22.48 -9.93 -16.17
CA LEU A 149 -23.63 -9.03 -16.35
C LEU A 149 -24.04 -8.99 -17.84
N SER A 150 -24.38 -10.14 -18.42
CA SER A 150 -24.90 -10.23 -19.79
C SER A 150 -26.44 -10.20 -19.87
N PHE A 151 -27.13 -9.90 -18.77
CA PHE A 151 -28.61 -10.03 -18.66
C PHE A 151 -29.34 -8.78 -18.13
N LEU A 152 -28.94 -7.57 -18.53
CA LEU A 152 -29.69 -6.35 -18.18
C LEU A 152 -30.16 -5.48 -19.37
N PHE A 153 -30.01 -5.96 -20.60
CA PHE A 153 -30.69 -5.35 -21.76
C PHE A 153 -31.37 -6.44 -22.61
N ARG A 154 -32.60 -6.80 -22.21
CA ARG A 154 -33.62 -7.36 -23.09
C ARG A 154 -34.80 -6.41 -23.13
#